data_AF-A0A8T3LQ42-F1
#
_entry.id   AF-A0A8T3LQ42-F1
#
_cell.length_a   1.000
_cell.length_b   1.000
_cell.length_c   1.000
_cell.angle_alpha   90.00
_cell.angle_beta   90.00
_cell.angle_gamma   90.00
#
_symmetry.space_group_name_H-M   'P 1'
#
loop_
_entity.id
_entity.type
_entity.pdbx_description
1 polymer ?
#
loop_
_entity_poly.entity_id
_entity_poly.type
_entity_poly.pdbx_seq_one_letter_code
_entity_poly.pdbx_strand_id
1 'polypeptide(L)'
;MTTRSGALLVALAFVLSGCSSGGSSPTPGGSSVVLQELTRAGFRIRGAVAGDAGCDDASLANNATHLRLSLGADEQERDLYLFIFRVRDFAGEGALVDDCRAAAERAANGVFDLIDVPPYRAFGGAWTPAWREALTRALTSAASGGASR
;
A
#
# COMPACT_ATOMS: atom_id res chain seq x y z
N MET A 1 18.96 -41.27 57.07
CA MET A 1 20.17 -40.43 57.06
C MET A 1 20.32 -39.86 55.65
N THR A 2 19.69 -38.72 55.40
CA THR A 2 20.23 -37.34 55.43
C THR A 2 20.81 -36.87 54.08
N THR A 3 19.95 -36.14 53.36
CA THR A 3 20.18 -34.82 52.73
C THR A 3 21.30 -34.66 51.69
N ARG A 4 20.94 -34.20 50.48
CA ARG A 4 21.38 -32.88 49.97
C ARG A 4 20.62 -32.43 48.73
N SER A 5 19.91 -31.32 48.93
CA SER A 5 19.35 -30.41 47.93
C SER A 5 20.45 -29.81 47.04
N GLY A 6 20.14 -29.60 45.76
CA GLY A 6 20.97 -28.83 44.84
C GLY A 6 20.08 -28.23 43.75
N ALA A 7 19.62 -27.00 44.00
CA ALA A 7 18.87 -26.18 43.08
C ALA A 7 19.68 -25.89 41.80
N LEU A 8 19.05 -25.92 40.62
CA LEU A 8 19.59 -25.23 39.45
C LEU A 8 18.48 -24.70 38.53
N LEU A 9 18.19 -23.41 38.76
CA LEU A 9 17.93 -22.35 37.78
C LEU A 9 16.96 -22.62 36.62
N VAL A 10 15.76 -22.08 36.81
CA VAL A 10 14.80 -21.67 35.80
C VAL A 10 15.45 -20.68 34.82
N ALA A 11 15.54 -21.03 33.54
CA ALA A 11 15.82 -20.10 32.45
C ALA A 11 14.53 -19.88 31.65
N LEU A 12 13.74 -18.90 32.09
CA LEU A 12 12.53 -18.45 31.43
C LEU A 12 12.93 -17.47 30.31
N ALA A 13 13.07 -17.96 29.08
CA ALA A 13 13.35 -17.15 27.92
C ALA A 13 12.07 -16.41 27.48
N PHE A 14 11.88 -15.20 27.99
CA PHE A 14 10.93 -14.25 27.42
C PHE A 14 11.47 -13.73 26.08
N VAL A 15 11.02 -14.34 24.98
CA VAL A 15 11.15 -13.72 23.67
C VAL A 15 10.11 -12.61 23.59
N LEU A 16 10.52 -11.40 23.98
CA LEU A 16 9.81 -10.17 23.68
C LEU A 16 9.91 -9.95 22.16
N SER A 17 8.97 -10.52 21.40
CA SER A 17 8.69 -10.08 20.04
C SER A 17 8.11 -8.67 20.13
N GLY A 18 9.00 -7.67 20.16
CA GLY A 18 8.64 -6.28 20.08
C GLY A 18 7.92 -6.01 18.76
N CYS A 19 6.61 -5.80 18.84
CA CYS A 19 5.87 -5.05 17.82
C CYS A 19 6.48 -3.64 17.81
N SER A 20 7.36 -3.34 16.86
CA SER A 20 7.70 -1.95 16.55
C SER A 20 6.53 -1.34 15.78
N SER A 21 5.48 -0.94 16.50
CA SER A 21 4.46 -0.03 15.98
C SER A 21 5.10 1.36 15.89
N GLY A 22 5.92 1.56 14.87
CA GLY A 22 6.45 2.87 14.47
C GLY A 22 5.31 3.71 13.90
N GLY A 23 4.58 4.39 14.79
CA GLY A 23 3.58 5.38 14.41
C GLY A 23 4.27 6.58 13.78
N SER A 24 4.45 6.55 12.46
CA SER A 24 4.87 7.73 11.70
C SER A 24 3.69 8.70 11.68
N SER A 25 3.88 9.92 12.20
CA SER A 25 2.90 11.00 12.06
C SER A 25 2.51 11.11 10.56
N PRO A 26 1.21 11.19 10.22
CA PRO A 26 0.78 11.20 8.83
C PRO A 26 1.42 12.38 8.11
N THR A 27 2.38 12.09 7.24
CA THR A 27 2.93 13.08 6.34
C THR A 27 1.86 13.39 5.30
N PRO A 28 1.60 14.66 4.99
CA PRO A 28 0.96 15.04 3.73
C PRO A 28 1.44 14.21 2.54
N GLY A 29 0.56 13.50 1.85
CA GLY A 29 0.99 12.61 0.78
C GLY A 29 1.41 11.20 1.21
N GLY A 30 1.50 10.93 2.51
CA GLY A 30 1.95 9.65 3.04
C GLY A 30 0.92 8.54 2.91
N SER A 31 1.39 7.29 2.95
CA SER A 31 0.57 6.08 2.80
C SER A 31 -0.62 6.04 3.78
N SER A 32 -0.45 6.49 5.02
CA SER A 32 -1.53 6.50 6.02
C SER A 32 -2.72 7.41 5.66
N VAL A 33 -2.46 8.56 5.01
CA VAL A 33 -3.52 9.46 4.53
C VAL A 33 -4.28 8.80 3.39
N VAL A 34 -3.58 8.19 2.45
CA VAL A 34 -4.22 7.49 1.32
C VAL A 34 -5.10 6.34 1.79
N LEU A 35 -4.61 5.50 2.71
CA LEU A 35 -5.38 4.37 3.24
C LEU A 35 -6.65 4.84 3.99
N GLN A 36 -6.56 5.96 4.71
CA GLN A 36 -7.73 6.57 5.36
C GLN A 36 -8.76 7.02 4.32
N GLU A 37 -8.33 7.73 3.27
CA GLU A 37 -9.23 8.22 2.23
C GLU A 37 -9.84 7.10 1.38
N LEU A 38 -9.09 6.02 1.12
CA LEU A 38 -9.63 4.81 0.50
C LEU A 38 -10.75 4.20 1.35
N THR A 39 -10.53 4.09 2.66
CA THR A 39 -11.54 3.57 3.58
C THR A 39 -12.78 4.47 3.63
N ARG A 40 -12.61 5.80 3.65
CA ARG A 40 -13.70 6.77 3.59
C ARG A 40 -14.48 6.70 2.28
N ALA A 41 -13.82 6.37 1.17
CA ALA A 41 -14.45 6.14 -0.12
C ALA A 41 -15.20 4.80 -0.21
N GLY A 42 -15.19 3.99 0.85
CA GLY A 42 -15.91 2.72 0.93
C GLY A 42 -15.08 1.50 0.53
N PHE A 43 -13.77 1.66 0.33
CA PHE A 43 -12.88 0.51 0.10
C PHE A 43 -12.60 -0.22 1.40
N ARG A 44 -12.55 -1.54 1.32
CA ARG A 44 -12.01 -2.41 2.36
C ARG A 44 -10.63 -2.88 1.92
N ILE A 45 -9.62 -2.60 2.74
CA ILE A 45 -8.24 -3.03 2.48
C ILE A 45 -8.08 -4.45 3.06
N ARG A 46 -7.77 -5.41 2.20
CA ARG A 46 -7.63 -6.84 2.55
C ARG A 46 -6.17 -7.26 2.70
N GLY A 47 -5.27 -6.59 2.00
CA GLY A 47 -3.83 -6.78 2.10
C GLY A 47 -3.09 -5.55 1.62
N ALA A 48 -1.88 -5.36 2.15
CA ALA A 48 -0.96 -4.32 1.73
C ALA A 48 0.47 -4.88 1.74
N VAL A 49 1.16 -4.75 0.62
CA VAL A 49 2.56 -5.15 0.44
C VAL A 49 3.35 -3.90 0.02
N ALA A 50 4.12 -3.35 0.96
CA ALA A 50 5.03 -2.25 0.67
C ALA A 50 6.19 -2.75 -0.20
N GLY A 51 6.64 -1.95 -1.16
CA GLY A 51 7.74 -2.33 -2.05
C GLY A 51 7.31 -3.01 -3.35
N ASP A 52 6.06 -3.48 -3.43
CA ASP A 52 5.58 -4.19 -4.61
C ASP A 52 5.03 -3.23 -5.66
N ALA A 53 5.78 -3.12 -6.77
CA ALA A 53 5.46 -2.29 -7.92
C ALA A 53 4.73 -3.04 -9.05
N GLY A 54 4.50 -4.36 -8.91
CA GLY A 54 3.95 -5.20 -9.98
C GLY A 54 4.92 -5.51 -11.12
N CYS A 55 6.21 -5.26 -10.91
CA CYS A 55 7.30 -5.44 -11.86
C CYS A 55 8.64 -5.64 -11.13
N ASP A 56 9.69 -6.04 -11.85
CA ASP A 56 11.04 -6.28 -11.31
C ASP A 56 11.89 -4.99 -11.16
N ASP A 57 11.28 -3.80 -11.28
CA ASP A 57 12.00 -2.53 -11.15
C ASP A 57 12.17 -2.10 -9.68
N ALA A 58 13.37 -2.35 -9.15
CA ALA A 58 13.70 -2.02 -7.77
C ALA A 58 13.74 -0.51 -7.47
N SER A 59 13.83 0.37 -8.48
CA SER A 59 13.87 1.82 -8.27
C SER A 59 12.52 2.36 -7.77
N LEU A 60 11.42 1.71 -8.13
CA LEU A 60 10.07 2.09 -7.72
C LEU A 60 9.66 1.54 -6.35
N ALA A 61 10.36 0.52 -5.83
CA ALA A 61 9.97 -0.17 -4.61
C ALA A 61 9.76 0.79 -3.42
N ASN A 62 10.64 1.80 -3.26
CA ASN A 62 10.52 2.75 -2.15
C ASN A 62 9.25 3.63 -2.22
N ASN A 63 8.65 3.75 -3.39
CA ASN A 63 7.47 4.57 -3.65
C ASN A 63 6.21 3.71 -3.86
N ALA A 64 6.35 2.39 -3.95
CA ALA A 64 5.29 1.47 -4.35
C ALA A 64 4.62 0.78 -3.16
N THR A 65 3.32 0.55 -3.29
CA THR A 65 2.54 -0.30 -2.40
C THR A 65 1.49 -1.03 -3.20
N HIS A 66 1.52 -2.36 -3.17
CA HIS A 66 0.44 -3.19 -3.69
C HIS A 66 -0.65 -3.33 -2.63
N LEU A 67 -1.87 -2.97 -3.00
CA LEU A 67 -3.06 -3.08 -2.17
C LEU A 67 -4.03 -4.04 -2.82
N ARG A 68 -4.64 -4.88 -1.99
CA ARG A 68 -5.79 -5.69 -2.41
C ARG A 68 -7.04 -5.14 -1.74
N LEU A 69 -7.99 -4.69 -2.56
CA LEU A 69 -9.14 -3.92 -2.09
C LEU A 69 -10.45 -4.60 -2.51
N SER A 70 -11.53 -4.31 -1.78
CA SER A 70 -12.91 -4.54 -2.24
C SER A 70 -13.74 -3.26 -2.03
N LEU A 71 -14.87 -3.07 -2.73
CA LEU A 71 -15.67 -1.82 -2.65
C LEU A 71 -17.10 -2.09 -2.18
N GLY A 72 -17.54 -1.40 -1.13
CA GLY A 72 -18.91 -1.52 -0.63
C GLY A 72 -19.22 -2.95 -0.18
N ALA A 73 -20.31 -3.54 -0.68
CA ALA A 73 -20.69 -4.93 -0.40
C ALA A 73 -20.08 -5.94 -1.39
N ASP A 74 -19.35 -5.48 -2.40
CA ASP A 74 -18.62 -6.37 -3.32
C ASP A 74 -17.45 -7.01 -2.55
N GLU A 75 -17.44 -8.34 -2.49
CA GLU A 75 -16.35 -9.12 -1.91
C GLU A 75 -15.28 -9.47 -2.95
N GLN A 76 -15.48 -9.13 -4.23
CA GLN A 76 -14.47 -9.32 -5.25
C GLN A 76 -13.27 -8.40 -4.99
N GLU A 77 -12.18 -9.04 -4.61
CA GLU A 77 -10.88 -8.40 -4.41
C GLU A 77 -10.26 -8.00 -5.74
N ARG A 78 -9.71 -6.79 -5.81
CA ARG A 78 -9.00 -6.26 -6.97
C ARG A 78 -7.68 -5.65 -6.54
N ASP A 79 -6.68 -5.78 -7.40
CA ASP A 79 -5.35 -5.23 -7.17
C ASP A 79 -5.31 -3.73 -7.48
N LEU A 80 -4.53 -3.02 -6.67
CA LEU A 80 -4.17 -1.62 -6.84
C LEU A 80 -2.67 -1.50 -6.55
N TYR A 81 -1.88 -1.22 -7.57
CA TYR A 81 -0.48 -0.86 -7.42
C TYR A 81 -0.41 0.66 -7.32
N LEU A 82 -0.13 1.15 -6.11
CA LEU A 82 -0.12 2.57 -5.77
C LEU A 82 1.32 3.07 -5.68
N PHE A 83 1.60 4.18 -6.36
CA PHE A 83 2.86 4.89 -6.31
C PHE A 83 2.67 6.27 -5.69
N ILE A 84 3.49 6.58 -4.70
CA ILE A 84 3.47 7.86 -3.99
C ILE A 84 4.79 8.58 -4.26
N PHE A 85 4.71 9.71 -4.95
CA PHE A 85 5.89 10.51 -5.28
C PHE A 85 6.06 11.68 -4.31
N ARG A 86 7.31 12.13 -4.13
CA ARG A 86 7.60 13.31 -3.29
C ARG A 86 7.28 14.62 -4.00
N VAL A 87 7.41 14.62 -5.32
CA VAL A 87 7.17 15.77 -6.19
C VAL A 87 5.89 15.55 -7.00
N ARG A 88 5.23 16.64 -7.39
CA ARG A 88 3.95 16.58 -8.13
C ARG A 88 4.15 16.35 -9.63
N ASP A 89 5.38 16.41 -10.13
CA ASP A 89 5.75 16.06 -11.48
C ASP A 89 6.25 14.62 -11.53
N PHE A 90 5.72 13.82 -12.46
CA PHE A 90 6.16 12.43 -12.65
C PHE A 90 7.45 12.35 -13.50
N ALA A 91 8.27 13.40 -13.50
CA ALA A 91 9.38 13.54 -14.43
C ALA A 91 10.40 12.40 -14.23
N GLY A 92 10.48 11.50 -15.21
CA GLY A 92 11.34 10.30 -15.18
C GLY A 92 10.63 9.06 -14.64
N GLU A 93 9.99 9.15 -13.48
CA GLU A 93 9.35 7.98 -12.82
C GLU A 93 8.02 7.57 -13.48
N GLY A 94 7.37 8.49 -14.20
CA GLY A 94 6.12 8.20 -14.91
C GLY A 94 6.27 7.07 -15.93
N ALA A 95 7.29 7.13 -16.78
CA ALA A 95 7.55 6.10 -17.77
C ALA A 95 7.81 4.72 -17.13
N LEU A 96 8.50 4.70 -15.99
CA LEU A 96 8.75 3.46 -15.24
C LEU A 96 7.44 2.83 -14.74
N VAL A 97 6.51 3.65 -14.23
CA VAL A 97 5.17 3.15 -13.83
C VAL A 97 4.40 2.60 -15.02
N ASP A 98 4.49 3.25 -16.19
CA ASP A 98 3.84 2.78 -17.42
C ASP A 98 4.41 1.44 -17.90
N ASP A 99 5.73 1.25 -17.81
CA ASP A 99 6.40 -0.01 -18.11
C ASP A 99 6.00 -1.12 -17.12
N CYS A 100 5.89 -0.80 -15.84
CA CYS A 100 5.44 -1.74 -14.81
C CYS A 100 3.99 -2.14 -14.99
N ARG A 101 3.10 -1.19 -15.33
CA ARG A 101 1.71 -1.50 -15.71
C ARG A 101 1.67 -2.48 -16.88
N ALA A 102 2.43 -2.21 -17.94
CA ALA A 102 2.47 -3.09 -19.10
C ALA A 102 3.04 -4.48 -18.78
N ALA A 103 4.01 -4.58 -17.86
CA ALA A 103 4.52 -5.86 -17.36
C ALA A 103 3.43 -6.64 -16.61
N ALA A 104 2.71 -5.98 -15.69
CA ALA A 104 1.63 -6.58 -14.94
C ALA A 104 0.45 -7.02 -15.83
N GLU A 105 0.08 -6.21 -16.83
CA GLU A 105 -0.94 -6.56 -17.84
C GLU A 105 -0.59 -7.84 -18.59
N ARG A 106 0.67 -7.97 -19.05
CA ARG A 106 1.15 -9.18 -19.74
C ARG A 106 1.13 -10.40 -18.82
N ALA A 107 1.58 -10.25 -17.57
CA ALA A 107 1.61 -11.33 -16.59
C ALA A 107 0.21 -11.83 -16.22
N ALA A 108 -0.76 -10.91 -16.11
CA ALA A 108 -2.15 -11.22 -15.77
C ALA A 108 -3.01 -11.63 -16.99
N ASN A 109 -2.50 -11.48 -18.22
CA ASN A 109 -3.27 -11.58 -19.46
C ASN A 109 -4.58 -10.76 -19.39
N GLY A 110 -4.45 -9.50 -18.95
CA GLY A 110 -5.57 -8.60 -18.68
C GLY A 110 -5.28 -7.15 -19.06
N VAL A 111 -6.32 -6.32 -19.00
CA VAL A 111 -6.22 -4.87 -19.26
C VAL A 111 -6.22 -4.13 -17.94
N PHE A 112 -5.24 -3.23 -17.76
CA PHE A 112 -5.11 -2.46 -16.54
C PHE A 112 -5.42 -0.98 -16.82
N ASP A 113 -6.21 -0.42 -15.92
CA ASP A 113 -6.49 0.99 -15.86
C ASP A 113 -5.33 1.73 -15.19
N LEU A 114 -5.11 2.97 -15.60
CA LEU A 114 -4.18 3.91 -14.95
C LEU A 114 -4.95 5.13 -14.43
N ILE A 115 -4.67 5.56 -13.20
CA ILE A 115 -5.17 6.78 -12.58
C ILE A 115 -3.98 7.66 -12.19
N ASP A 116 -4.00 8.90 -12.68
CA ASP A 116 -2.98 9.90 -12.40
C ASP A 116 -3.58 11.05 -11.58
N VAL A 117 -3.19 11.16 -10.31
CA VAL A 117 -3.63 12.21 -9.39
C VAL A 117 -2.43 12.69 -8.59
N PRO A 118 -1.69 13.73 -9.02
CA PRO A 118 -0.47 14.15 -8.35
C PRO A 118 -0.63 14.41 -6.84
N PRO A 119 0.25 13.85 -5.97
CA PRO A 119 1.51 13.16 -6.30
C PRO A 119 1.41 11.62 -6.43
N TYR A 120 0.21 11.11 -6.72
CA TYR A 120 -0.06 9.68 -6.82
C TYR A 120 -0.23 9.23 -8.27
N ARG A 121 0.30 8.05 -8.60
CA ARG A 121 -0.16 7.25 -9.75
C ARG A 121 -0.60 5.89 -9.24
N ALA A 122 -1.61 5.31 -9.86
CA ALA A 122 -2.01 3.96 -9.53
C ALA A 122 -2.53 3.20 -10.74
N PHE A 123 -2.26 1.91 -10.78
CA PHE A 123 -2.82 1.03 -11.80
C PHE A 123 -3.38 -0.26 -11.21
N GLY A 124 -4.26 -0.93 -11.98
CA GLY A 124 -4.83 -2.21 -11.62
C GLY A 124 -5.85 -2.70 -12.63
N GLY A 125 -6.29 -3.95 -12.48
CA GLY A 125 -7.18 -4.62 -13.43
C GLY A 125 -8.63 -4.73 -12.96
N ALA A 126 -9.54 -4.93 -13.91
CA ALA A 126 -10.95 -5.26 -13.69
C ALA A 126 -11.74 -4.23 -12.85
N TRP A 127 -11.35 -2.96 -12.88
CA TRP A 127 -12.06 -1.90 -12.20
C TRP A 127 -13.35 -1.56 -12.94
N THR A 128 -14.46 -1.49 -12.22
CA THR A 128 -15.71 -0.94 -12.75
C THR A 128 -15.64 0.59 -12.79
N PRO A 129 -16.55 1.28 -13.51
CA PRO A 129 -16.60 2.75 -13.48
C PRO A 129 -16.72 3.32 -12.06
N ALA A 130 -17.52 2.69 -11.20
CA ALA A 130 -17.67 3.09 -9.80
C ALA A 130 -16.36 2.94 -8.99
N TRP A 131 -15.59 1.90 -9.27
CA TRP A 131 -14.25 1.71 -8.69
C TRP A 131 -13.31 2.84 -9.08
N ARG A 132 -13.22 3.14 -10.38
CA ARG A 132 -12.34 4.19 -10.91
C ARG A 132 -12.71 5.56 -10.33
N GLU A 133 -14.01 5.86 -10.24
CA GLU A 133 -14.50 7.09 -9.63
C GLU A 133 -14.13 7.18 -8.14
N ALA A 134 -14.39 6.13 -7.36
CA ALA A 134 -14.08 6.09 -5.94
C ALA A 134 -12.57 6.21 -5.67
N LEU A 135 -11.73 5.51 -6.43
CA LEU A 135 -10.27 5.63 -6.35
C LEU A 135 -9.80 7.04 -6.65
N THR A 136 -10.26 7.62 -7.77
CA THR A 136 -9.88 8.99 -8.18
C THR A 136 -10.27 10.00 -7.11
N ARG A 137 -11.47 9.86 -6.52
CA ARG A 137 -11.94 10.72 -5.43
C ARG A 137 -11.08 10.58 -4.17
N ALA A 138 -10.76 9.35 -3.78
CA ALA A 138 -9.91 9.08 -2.61
C ALA A 138 -8.51 9.68 -2.77
N LEU A 139 -7.87 9.48 -3.93
CA LEU A 139 -6.55 10.04 -4.21
C LEU A 139 -6.56 11.57 -4.28
N THR A 140 -7.61 12.16 -4.86
CA THR A 140 -7.77 13.63 -4.91
C THR A 140 -7.94 14.23 -3.50
N SER A 141 -8.74 13.57 -2.66
CA SER A 141 -8.90 13.94 -1.25
C SER A 141 -7.57 13.84 -0.51
N ALA A 142 -6.84 12.74 -0.68
CA ALA A 142 -5.53 12.55 -0.07
C ALA A 142 -4.50 13.59 -0.54
N ALA A 143 -4.58 14.05 -1.79
CA ALA A 143 -3.67 15.05 -2.37
C ALA A 143 -3.93 16.47 -1.85
N SER A 144 -5.17 16.75 -1.41
CA SER A 144 -5.57 18.05 -0.85
C SER A 144 -5.45 18.08 0.68
N GLY A 145 -5.73 16.98 1.37
CA GLY A 145 -5.63 16.87 2.84
C GLY A 145 -4.21 16.95 3.40
N GLY A 146 -3.19 16.81 2.55
CA GLY A 146 -1.80 17.05 2.91
C GLY A 146 -1.35 18.53 2.81
N ALA A 147 -2.05 19.36 2.05
CA ALA A 147 -1.61 20.74 1.80
C ALA A 147 -1.95 21.72 2.94
N SER A 148 -2.60 21.26 4.00
CA SER A 148 -3.14 22.14 5.04
C SER A 148 -3.17 21.45 6.41
N ARG A 149 -2.07 21.62 7.15
CA ARG A 149 -2.11 21.88 8.59
C ARG A 149 -0.81 22.48 9.10
#